data_AF-A0A7W0S5R8-F1
#
_entry.id   AF-A0A7W0S5R8-F1
#
_cell.length_a   1.000
_cell.length_b   1.000
_cell.length_c   1.000
_cell.angle_alpha   90.00
_cell.angle_beta   90.00
_cell.angle_gamma   90.00
#
_symmetry.space_group_name_H-M   'P 1'
#
loop_
_entity.id
_entity.type
_entity.pdbx_description
1 polymer ?
#
loop_
_entity_poly.entity_id
_entity_poly.type
_entity_poly.pdbx_seq_one_letter_code
_entity_poly.pdbx_strand_id
1 'polypeptide(L)' 'MHLHGYDIMRDVAAGGTARIRFRATVPGRFELELEDRGAQIADLTVQSS' A
#
# COMPACT_ATOMS: atom_id res chain seq x y z
N MET A 1 -3.91 -0.20 6.73
CA MET A 1 -3.40 -0.28 5.34
C MET A 1 -1.90 -0.02 5.38
N HIS A 2 -1.10 -0.94 4.86
CA HIS A 2 0.35 -0.81 4.76
C HIS A 2 0.77 -1.03 3.31
N LEU A 3 1.41 -0.01 2.71
CA LEU A 3 2.12 -0.16 1.44
C LEU A 3 3.58 -0.54 1.73
N HIS A 4 3.89 -1.82 1.53
CA HIS A 4 5.23 -2.35 1.71
C HIS A 4 6.23 -1.71 0.75
N GLY A 5 7.51 -1.67 1.15
CA GLY A 5 8.61 -1.07 0.39
C GLY A 5 8.66 0.47 0.42
N TYR A 6 7.52 1.15 0.57
CA TYR A 6 7.47 2.59 0.86
C TYR A 6 7.28 2.90 2.35
N ASP A 7 6.98 1.88 3.18
CA ASP A 7 6.76 1.98 4.63
C ASP A 7 5.71 3.06 4.99
N ILE A 8 4.56 3.00 4.30
CA ILE A 8 3.45 3.92 4.53
C ILE A 8 2.28 3.17 5.16
N MET A 9 1.99 3.50 6.42
CA MET A 9 0.83 3.02 7.15
C MET A 9 -0.30 4.05 7.23
N ARG A 10 -1.54 3.61 7.05
CA ARG A 10 -2.77 4.40 7.25
C ARG A 10 -3.89 3.56 7.84
N ASP A 11 -4.58 4.11 8.82
CA ASP A 11 -5.77 3.50 9.40
C ASP A 11 -6.95 3.55 8.44
N VAL A 12 -7.77 2.50 8.47
CA VAL A 12 -9.05 2.45 7.77
C VAL A 12 -10.12 2.15 8.81
N ALA A 13 -11.02 3.10 9.04
CA ALA A 13 -12.19 2.85 9.88
C ALA A 13 -13.09 1.76 9.24
N ALA A 14 -13.84 1.03 10.05
CA ALA A 14 -14.79 0.04 9.57
C ALA A 14 -15.81 0.66 8.59
N GLY A 15 -15.92 0.09 7.38
CA GLY A 15 -16.76 0.63 6.30
C GLY A 15 -16.28 1.95 5.69
N GLY A 16 -15.13 2.46 6.12
CA GLY A 16 -14.56 3.72 5.66
C GLY A 16 -13.63 3.56 4.44
N THR A 17 -12.98 4.66 4.08
CA THR A 17 -11.98 4.71 3.02
C THR A 17 -10.74 5.43 3.52
N ALA A 18 -9.56 4.91 3.20
CA ALA A 18 -8.30 5.60 3.40
C ALA A 18 -7.65 5.92 2.05
N ARG A 19 -6.81 6.96 2.04
CA ARG A 19 -6.08 7.38 0.84
C ARG A 19 -4.59 7.49 1.13
N ILE A 20 -3.80 6.73 0.37
CA ILE A 20 -2.35 6.85 0.33
C ILE A 20 -1.99 7.74 -0.86
N ARG A 21 -1.21 8.79 -0.60
CA ARG A 21 -0.58 9.61 -1.65
C ARG A 21 0.91 9.40 -1.55
N PHE A 22 1.53 8.93 -2.62
CA PHE A 22 2.96 8.67 -2.69
C PHE A 22 3.49 8.95 -4.10
N ARG A 23 4.81 9.10 -4.23
CA ARG A 23 5.50 9.19 -5.51
C ARG A 23 6.17 7.84 -5.77
N ALA A 24 5.91 7.25 -6.93
CA ALA A 24 6.47 5.96 -7.33
C ALA A 24 7.92 6.12 -7.80
N THR A 25 8.87 6.17 -6.86
CA THR A 25 10.30 6.41 -7.15
C THR A 25 11.18 5.16 -7.09
N VAL A 26 10.67 4.06 -6.55
CA VAL A 26 11.41 2.80 -6.40
C VAL A 26 10.80 1.78 -7.36
N PRO A 27 11.52 1.35 -8.41
CA PRO A 27 11.08 0.26 -9.28
C PRO A 27 10.98 -1.04 -8.50
N GLY A 28 9.95 -1.83 -8.79
CA GLY A 28 9.72 -3.10 -8.09
C GLY A 28 8.24 -3.47 -7.98
N ARG A 29 7.98 -4.59 -7.30
CA ARG A 29 6.65 -5.06 -6.94
C ARG A 29 6.47 -4.92 -5.44
N PHE A 30 5.34 -4.36 -5.04
CA PHE A 30 5.02 -4.03 -3.65
C PHE A 30 3.64 -4.52 -3.30
N GLU A 31 3.49 -5.01 -2.07
CA GLU A 31 2.21 -5.41 -1.52
C GLU A 31 1.51 -4.23 -0.84
N LEU A 32 0.20 -4.13 -1.04
CA LEU A 32 -0.69 -3.30 -0.21
C LEU A 32 -1.63 -4.20 0.56
N GLU A 33 -1.61 -4.12 1.89
CA GLU A 33 -2.43 -4.97 2.76
C GLU A 33 -3.17 -4.20 3.87
N LEU A 34 -4.18 -4.83 4.45
CA LEU A 34 -4.66 -4.53 5.80
C LEU A 34 -3.82 -5.31 6.80
N GLU A 35 -2.67 -4.75 7.18
CA GLU A 35 -1.66 -5.37 8.06
C GLU A 35 -2.26 -5.98 9.35
N ASP A 36 -3.08 -5.24 10.09
CA ASP A 36 -3.75 -5.75 11.32
C ASP A 36 -4.64 -6.99 11.08
N ARG A 37 -5.00 -7.25 9.82
CA ARG A 37 -5.84 -8.38 9.41
C ARG A 37 -5.06 -9.41 8.58
N GLY A 38 -3.79 -9.16 8.28
CA GLY A 38 -2.97 -9.97 7.35
C GLY A 38 -3.66 -10.18 6.00
N ALA A 39 -4.42 -9.19 5.52
CA ALA A 39 -5.25 -9.32 4.33
C ALA A 39 -4.73 -8.46 3.18
N GLN A 40 -4.19 -9.10 2.15
CA GLN A 40 -3.74 -8.42 0.94
C GLN A 40 -4.91 -7.76 0.20
N ILE A 41 -4.71 -6.51 -0.20
CA ILE A 41 -5.70 -5.72 -0.96
C ILE A 41 -5.27 -5.64 -2.43
N ALA A 42 -3.99 -5.44 -2.70
CA ALA A 42 -3.47 -5.28 -4.06
C ALA A 42 -1.98 -5.61 -4.17
N ASP A 43 -1.54 -5.83 -5.41
CA ASP A 43 -0.16 -5.80 -5.84
C ASP A 43 0.08 -4.54 -6.70
N LEU A 44 1.14 -3.81 -6.40
CA LEU A 44 1.57 -2.61 -7.12
C LEU A 44 2.90 -2.88 -7.82
N THR A 45 2.97 -2.65 -9.13
CA THR A 45 4.24 -2.64 -9.88
C THR A 45 4.62 -1.22 -10.25
N VAL A 46 5.83 -0.80 -9.89
CA VAL A 46 6.47 0.43 -10.36
C VAL A 46 7.52 0.04 -11.39
N GLN A 47 7.36 0.54 -12.62
CA GLN A 47 8.30 0.31 -13.71
C GLN A 47 9.29 1.47 -13.79
N SER A 48 10.54 1.18 -14.14
CA SER A 48 11.46 2.21 -14.59
C SER A 48 10.95 2.78 -15.91
N SER A 49 10.92 4.10 -16.01
CA SER A 49 10.72 4.84 -17.26
C SER A 49 11.90 4.72 -18.19
#